data_AF-A0A4S8PZG8-F1
#
_entry.id   AF-A0A4S8PZG8-F1
#
_cell.length_a   1.000
_cell.length_b   1.000
_cell.length_c   1.000
_cell.angle_alpha   90.00
_cell.angle_beta   90.00
_cell.angle_gamma   90.00
#
_symmetry.space_group_name_H-M   'P 1'
#
loop_
_entity.id
_entity.type
_entity.pdbx_description
1 polymer ?
#
loop_
_entity_poly.entity_id
_entity_poly.type
_entity_poly.pdbx_seq_one_letter_code
_entity_poly.pdbx_strand_id
1 'polypeptide(L)'
;MAVTCAVLVVSPGFSTAESLDLTPSHEVLDSAQIVQILNGRQDAVQSLGWKNVSVAKSARQNAANAGNVVDVDDRSLDSVRQDFDGKQFSINDIVLNAVSALESIEQDAANTGNAVIGGDIGNVEQYFADGSVQHAKNNLVLPDLPGTLRQTGANTMNLVYSEQSVALSSQNFTKQAKQLIDNRVVVTGAGGEGAIVQEGTNLGNIIVARDVDEVVRDFSGDQIINNVVTLKDGARWGSISQNGTNIANYIEAENIGYLKQTSSNGEQIVNNKVQVVTLEGLTEITSPNITQNSNNFVNMIVLKAPADDGSTKIVDVLQATDYGQTVQGANAGTVSQTGNAVVIDR
;
A
#
# COMPACT_ATOMS: atom_id res chain seq x y z
N MET A 1 14.19 -22.41 -10.87
CA MET A 1 13.65 -22.20 -9.52
C MET A 1 12.45 -21.30 -9.67
N ALA A 2 11.24 -21.81 -9.42
CA ALA A 2 10.02 -21.01 -9.48
C ALA A 2 9.95 -20.14 -8.22
N VAL A 3 9.87 -18.82 -8.41
CA VAL A 3 9.61 -17.88 -7.31
C VAL A 3 8.11 -17.87 -7.09
N THR A 4 7.64 -18.62 -6.09
CA THR A 4 6.27 -18.49 -5.57
C THR A 4 6.18 -17.16 -4.82
N CYS A 5 5.77 -16.09 -5.51
CA CYS A 5 5.34 -14.84 -4.89
C CYS A 5 3.88 -14.98 -4.46
N ALA A 6 3.64 -15.66 -3.33
CA ALA A 6 2.34 -15.58 -2.67
C ALA A 6 2.23 -14.19 -2.02
N VAL A 7 1.62 -13.24 -2.75
CA VAL A 7 1.18 -11.97 -2.14
C VAL A 7 -0.10 -12.31 -1.39
N LEU A 8 -0.01 -12.47 -0.07
CA LEU A 8 -1.18 -12.55 0.79
C LEU A 8 -1.84 -11.16 0.80
N VAL A 9 -2.82 -10.95 -0.08
CA VAL A 9 -3.82 -9.89 0.10
C VAL A 9 -4.73 -10.34 1.23
N VAL A 10 -4.32 -10.05 2.46
CA VAL A 10 -5.17 -10.25 3.63
C VAL A 10 -6.29 -9.22 3.53
N SER A 11 -7.55 -9.67 3.40
CA SER A 11 -8.71 -8.83 3.64
C SER A 11 -8.49 -8.10 4.97
N PRO A 12 -8.50 -6.76 5.02
CA PRO A 12 -8.14 -6.02 6.22
C PRO A 12 -9.03 -6.50 7.37
N GLY A 13 -8.38 -6.90 8.47
CA GLY A 13 -9.05 -7.35 9.67
C GLY A 13 -10.01 -6.29 10.18
N PHE A 14 -11.30 -6.49 9.96
CA PHE A 14 -12.25 -6.32 11.04
C PHE A 14 -11.91 -7.40 12.07
N SER A 15 -11.44 -6.98 13.25
CA SER A 15 -11.62 -7.81 14.43
C SER A 15 -13.09 -8.21 14.46
N THR A 16 -13.38 -9.52 14.47
CA THR A 16 -14.73 -10.07 14.60
C THR A 16 -15.46 -9.35 15.74
N ALA A 17 -16.30 -8.37 15.39
CA ALA A 17 -17.31 -7.88 16.31
C ALA A 17 -18.30 -9.03 16.52
N GLU A 18 -18.69 -9.29 17.77
CA GLU A 18 -19.67 -10.31 18.11
C GLU A 18 -20.89 -10.23 17.18
N SER A 19 -21.36 -11.41 16.76
CA SER A 19 -22.57 -11.57 15.97
C SER A 19 -23.73 -10.84 16.65
N LEU A 20 -24.14 -9.71 16.06
CA LEU A 20 -25.47 -9.17 16.29
C LEU A 20 -26.43 -10.07 15.52
N ASP A 21 -27.19 -10.87 16.27
CA ASP A 21 -28.32 -11.64 15.77
C ASP A 21 -29.31 -10.67 15.09
N LEU A 22 -29.22 -10.56 13.76
CA LEU A 22 -30.18 -9.82 12.95
C LEU A 22 -31.23 -10.81 12.45
N THR A 23 -32.42 -10.73 13.04
CA THR A 23 -33.63 -11.36 12.51
C THR A 23 -33.83 -11.03 11.03
N PRO A 24 -34.10 -12.03 10.16
CA PRO A 24 -34.19 -11.81 8.73
C PRO A 24 -35.49 -11.08 8.38
N SER A 25 -35.39 -9.80 8.02
CA SER A 25 -36.41 -9.13 7.23
C SER A 25 -36.18 -9.51 5.77
N HIS A 26 -37.18 -10.14 5.15
CA HIS A 26 -37.31 -10.20 3.69
C HIS A 26 -37.44 -8.76 3.18
N GLU A 27 -36.32 -8.10 2.91
CA GLU A 27 -36.27 -6.92 2.05
C GLU A 27 -35.73 -7.35 0.69
N VAL A 28 -36.41 -6.87 -0.34
CA VAL A 28 -36.14 -7.14 -1.74
C VAL A 28 -34.72 -6.69 -2.06
N LEU A 29 -33.95 -7.59 -2.68
CA LEU A 29 -32.58 -7.41 -3.17
C LEU A 29 -32.56 -6.39 -4.31
N ASP A 30 -32.62 -5.10 -3.97
CA ASP A 30 -32.32 -4.05 -4.94
C ASP A 30 -30.81 -3.88 -5.02
N SER A 31 -30.26 -4.12 -6.21
CA SER A 31 -28.86 -3.88 -6.53
C SER A 31 -28.52 -2.41 -6.29
N ALA A 32 -27.44 -2.16 -5.55
CA ALA A 32 -27.13 -0.82 -5.05
C ALA A 32 -26.22 -0.06 -6.02
N GLN A 33 -26.61 1.17 -6.36
CA GLN A 33 -25.72 2.17 -6.94
C GLN A 33 -25.16 3.04 -5.81
N ILE A 34 -23.83 3.12 -5.71
CA ILE A 34 -23.14 3.90 -4.68
C ILE A 34 -22.30 4.99 -5.33
N VAL A 35 -22.55 6.25 -4.94
CA VAL A 35 -21.76 7.40 -5.39
C VAL A 35 -21.18 8.09 -4.17
N GLN A 36 -19.84 8.15 -4.09
CA GLN A 36 -19.11 8.87 -3.07
C GLN A 36 -18.33 10.01 -3.75
N ILE A 37 -18.60 11.24 -3.34
CA ILE A 37 -17.89 12.42 -3.82
C ILE A 37 -17.13 13.01 -2.63
N LEU A 38 -15.80 12.97 -2.67
CA LEU A 38 -14.98 13.68 -1.70
C LEU A 38 -14.51 15.00 -2.29
N ASN A 39 -15.08 16.09 -1.79
CA ASN A 39 -14.58 17.44 -2.00
C ASN A 39 -13.85 17.91 -0.73
N GLY A 40 -12.61 18.38 -0.86
CA GLY A 40 -11.89 18.99 0.27
C GLY A 40 -10.90 18.05 0.97
N ARG A 41 -11.13 17.67 2.24
CA ARG A 41 -10.15 16.91 3.03
C ARG A 41 -10.78 15.85 3.95
N GLN A 42 -10.26 14.62 3.91
CA GLN A 42 -10.58 13.52 4.82
C GLN A 42 -9.31 13.00 5.49
N ASP A 43 -9.33 12.95 6.83
CA ASP A 43 -8.19 12.54 7.65
C ASP A 43 -8.59 11.38 8.57
N ALA A 44 -7.95 10.22 8.43
CA ALA A 44 -7.95 9.14 9.40
C ALA A 44 -6.54 9.03 10.00
N VAL A 45 -6.34 9.68 11.15
CA VAL A 45 -4.99 9.90 11.72
C VAL A 45 -4.91 9.38 13.15
N GLN A 46 -3.92 8.53 13.40
CA GLN A 46 -3.52 8.12 14.74
C GLN A 46 -2.09 8.61 15.01
N SER A 47 -1.93 9.46 16.02
CA SER A 47 -0.63 10.01 16.39
C SER A 47 -0.29 9.71 17.84
N LEU A 48 0.87 9.10 18.07
CA LEU A 48 1.48 8.96 19.38
C LEU A 48 2.63 9.96 19.51
N GLY A 49 2.40 11.03 20.28
CA GLY A 49 3.40 12.05 20.57
C GLY A 49 3.82 12.05 22.03
N TRP A 50 4.95 11.41 22.37
CA TRP A 50 5.47 11.44 23.75
C TRP A 50 6.52 12.54 23.93
N LYS A 51 6.25 13.42 24.90
CA LYS A 51 7.16 14.53 25.25
C LYS A 51 8.11 14.20 26.40
N ASN A 52 7.85 13.16 27.19
CA ASN A 52 8.70 12.79 28.33
C ASN A 52 8.75 11.27 28.50
N VAL A 53 9.77 10.62 27.93
CA VAL A 53 9.92 9.15 27.88
C VAL A 53 10.86 8.61 28.96
N SER A 54 11.21 9.45 29.94
CA SER A 54 12.29 9.22 30.90
C SER A 54 12.12 8.00 31.83
N VAL A 55 10.93 7.38 31.85
CA VAL A 55 10.63 6.19 32.66
C VAL A 55 10.08 5.00 31.84
N ALA A 56 9.83 5.17 30.55
CA ALA A 56 9.30 4.10 29.72
C ALA A 56 10.45 3.29 29.14
N LYS A 57 10.39 1.96 29.31
CA LYS A 57 11.35 1.01 28.71
C LYS A 57 10.99 0.64 27.27
N SER A 58 9.71 0.71 26.92
CA SER A 58 9.21 0.35 25.60
C SER A 58 8.05 1.26 25.17
N ALA A 59 7.93 1.49 23.87
CA ALA A 59 6.77 2.14 23.25
C ALA A 59 6.19 1.20 22.18
N ARG A 60 4.86 1.03 22.16
CA ARG A 60 4.18 0.22 21.15
C ARG A 60 2.92 0.91 20.64
N GLN A 61 2.74 0.94 19.32
CA GLN A 61 1.48 1.30 18.66
C GLN A 61 0.99 0.11 17.84
N ASN A 62 -0.29 -0.24 18.00
CA ASN A 62 -1.03 -1.07 17.06
C ASN A 62 -2.16 -0.21 16.50
N ALA A 63 -2.18 0.05 15.20
CA ALA A 63 -3.11 1.00 14.58
C ALA A 63 -3.61 0.52 13.22
N ALA A 64 -4.91 0.73 12.95
CA ALA A 64 -5.51 0.53 11.66
C ALA A 64 -6.40 1.72 11.31
N ASN A 65 -6.23 2.31 10.13
CA ASN A 65 -7.12 3.36 9.61
C ASN A 65 -7.79 2.90 8.32
N ALA A 66 -9.06 3.24 8.18
CA ALA A 66 -9.82 3.05 6.95
C ALA A 66 -10.42 4.39 6.50
N GLY A 67 -10.37 4.69 5.20
CA GLY A 67 -10.96 5.89 4.62
C GLY A 67 -11.66 5.59 3.30
N ASN A 68 -12.89 6.09 3.13
CA ASN A 68 -13.69 5.91 1.91
C ASN A 68 -13.85 4.43 1.49
N VAL A 69 -14.39 3.61 2.39
CA VAL A 69 -14.63 2.18 2.15
C VAL A 69 -16.10 1.95 1.84
N VAL A 70 -16.36 1.19 0.78
CA VAL A 70 -17.65 0.59 0.47
C VAL A 70 -17.48 -0.91 0.70
N ASP A 71 -18.22 -1.44 1.64
CA ASP A 71 -18.24 -2.87 1.94
C ASP A 71 -19.70 -3.31 2.05
N VAL A 72 -20.12 -4.17 1.14
CA VAL A 72 -21.46 -4.77 1.16
C VAL A 72 -21.40 -6.29 1.29
N ASP A 73 -20.26 -6.81 1.74
CA ASP A 73 -19.94 -8.24 1.85
C ASP A 73 -20.10 -8.96 0.50
N ASP A 74 -20.92 -10.00 0.43
CA ASP A 74 -21.16 -10.84 -0.75
C ASP A 74 -22.30 -10.31 -1.65
N ARG A 75 -22.86 -9.14 -1.34
CA ARG A 75 -23.98 -8.58 -2.11
C ARG A 75 -23.52 -7.95 -3.42
N SER A 76 -24.37 -8.07 -4.43
CA SER A 76 -24.11 -7.48 -5.74
C SER A 76 -24.22 -5.95 -5.72
N LEU A 77 -23.33 -5.31 -6.47
CA LEU A 77 -23.27 -3.88 -6.70
C LEU A 77 -23.42 -3.60 -8.20
N ASP A 78 -24.39 -2.77 -8.60
CA ASP A 78 -24.54 -2.40 -10.01
C ASP A 78 -23.41 -1.46 -10.45
N SER A 79 -23.16 -0.45 -9.61
CA SER A 79 -22.07 0.49 -9.84
C SER A 79 -21.62 1.17 -8.55
N VAL A 80 -20.31 1.40 -8.47
CA VAL A 80 -19.67 2.24 -7.48
C VAL A 80 -18.86 3.30 -8.19
N ARG A 81 -19.12 4.56 -7.86
CA ARG A 81 -18.34 5.69 -8.34
C ARG A 81 -17.77 6.49 -7.18
N GLN A 82 -16.45 6.62 -7.16
CA GLN A 82 -15.71 7.41 -6.18
C GLN A 82 -15.01 8.57 -6.92
N ASP A 83 -15.59 9.77 -6.79
CA ASP A 83 -15.03 10.99 -7.37
C ASP A 83 -14.24 11.74 -6.29
N PHE A 84 -12.98 12.03 -6.61
CA PHE A 84 -12.02 12.53 -5.65
C PHE A 84 -11.42 13.88 -6.08
N ASP A 85 -11.86 14.95 -5.44
CA ASP A 85 -11.40 16.34 -5.64
C ASP A 85 -10.97 16.93 -4.29
N GLY A 86 -9.81 16.51 -3.82
CA GLY A 86 -9.35 16.88 -2.49
C GLY A 86 -8.15 16.10 -2.00
N LYS A 87 -8.03 15.98 -0.68
CA LYS A 87 -6.95 15.27 0.00
C LYS A 87 -7.48 14.21 0.96
N GLN A 88 -6.91 13.02 0.92
CA GLN A 88 -7.27 11.91 1.78
C GLN A 88 -6.01 11.37 2.41
N PHE A 89 -6.01 11.35 3.73
CA PHE A 89 -4.88 10.97 4.55
C PHE A 89 -5.28 9.82 5.46
N SER A 90 -4.56 8.70 5.38
CA SER A 90 -4.61 7.61 6.36
C SER A 90 -3.23 7.49 6.98
N ILE A 91 -3.05 7.99 8.21
CA ILE A 91 -1.73 8.24 8.79
C ILE A 91 -1.61 7.63 10.18
N ASN A 92 -0.58 6.81 10.37
CA ASN A 92 -0.12 6.35 11.67
C ASN A 92 1.25 6.96 11.96
N ASP A 93 1.30 7.95 12.85
CA ASP A 93 2.51 8.67 13.21
C ASP A 93 2.94 8.34 14.65
N ILE A 94 4.17 7.89 14.84
CA ILE A 94 4.87 7.97 16.13
C ILE A 94 5.92 9.06 16.00
N VAL A 95 5.83 10.09 16.84
CA VAL A 95 6.83 11.16 16.90
C VAL A 95 7.32 11.28 18.33
N LEU A 96 8.58 10.93 18.54
CA LEU A 96 9.23 11.04 19.83
C LEU A 96 10.19 12.22 19.83
N ASN A 97 10.27 12.92 20.97
CA ASN A 97 11.22 14.01 21.17
C ASN A 97 12.44 13.59 22.02
N ALA A 98 12.40 12.40 22.61
CA ALA A 98 13.50 11.78 23.33
C ALA A 98 13.31 10.25 23.34
N VAL A 99 14.41 9.49 23.32
CA VAL A 99 14.39 8.01 23.35
C VAL A 99 15.42 7.39 24.30
N SER A 100 16.15 8.21 25.06
CA SER A 100 17.35 7.78 25.81
C SER A 100 17.10 6.72 26.89
N ALA A 101 15.84 6.51 27.30
CA ALA A 101 15.43 5.48 28.25
C ALA A 101 14.77 4.25 27.59
N LEU A 102 14.49 4.31 26.28
CA LEU A 102 13.79 3.26 25.56
C LEU A 102 14.75 2.16 25.11
N GLU A 103 14.45 0.95 25.55
CA GLU A 103 15.08 -0.28 25.05
C GLU A 103 14.47 -0.66 23.70
N SER A 104 13.16 -0.46 23.51
CA SER A 104 12.47 -0.78 22.25
C SER A 104 11.36 0.19 21.84
N ILE A 105 11.14 0.29 20.53
CA ILE A 105 9.96 0.90 19.91
C ILE A 105 9.39 -0.06 18.88
N GLU A 106 8.09 -0.31 18.94
CA GLU A 106 7.35 -1.12 17.97
C GLU A 106 6.18 -0.34 17.39
N GLN A 107 6.10 -0.28 16.06
CA GLN A 107 4.90 0.13 15.34
C GLN A 107 4.41 -1.03 14.50
N ASP A 108 3.17 -1.43 14.73
CA ASP A 108 2.42 -2.34 13.86
C ASP A 108 1.21 -1.55 13.35
N ALA A 109 1.22 -1.21 12.06
CA ALA A 109 0.29 -0.22 11.53
C ALA A 109 -0.22 -0.57 10.14
N ALA A 110 -1.53 -0.43 9.96
CA ALA A 110 -2.23 -0.67 8.71
C ALA A 110 -3.02 0.56 8.25
N ASN A 111 -3.06 0.83 6.95
CA ASN A 111 -3.98 1.80 6.35
C ASN A 111 -4.65 1.18 5.12
N THR A 112 -5.97 1.36 5.01
CA THR A 112 -6.74 1.01 3.81
C THR A 112 -7.53 2.23 3.35
N GLY A 113 -7.35 2.65 2.11
CA GLY A 113 -8.09 3.78 1.54
C GLY A 113 -8.77 3.40 0.24
N ASN A 114 -9.97 3.94 0.03
CA ASN A 114 -10.70 3.88 -1.23
C ASN A 114 -10.95 2.42 -1.67
N ALA A 115 -11.54 1.63 -0.78
CA ALA A 115 -11.81 0.22 -1.02
C ALA A 115 -13.28 0.00 -1.43
N VAL A 116 -13.50 -0.94 -2.35
CA VAL A 116 -14.81 -1.43 -2.77
C VAL A 116 -14.80 -2.95 -2.63
N ILE A 117 -15.68 -3.47 -1.79
CA ILE A 117 -15.82 -4.89 -1.47
C ILE A 117 -17.28 -5.29 -1.72
N GLY A 118 -17.48 -6.32 -2.53
CA GLY A 118 -18.80 -6.80 -2.93
C GLY A 118 -18.78 -8.23 -3.49
N GLY A 119 -19.97 -8.79 -3.76
CA GLY A 119 -20.15 -10.01 -4.54
C GLY A 119 -19.92 -9.72 -6.02
N ASP A 120 -20.95 -9.83 -6.85
CA ASP A 120 -20.86 -9.36 -8.24
C ASP A 120 -20.83 -7.83 -8.31
N ILE A 121 -19.79 -7.27 -8.93
CA ILE A 121 -19.64 -5.83 -9.10
C ILE A 121 -19.74 -5.50 -10.58
N GLY A 122 -20.76 -4.76 -10.98
CA GLY A 122 -20.92 -4.27 -12.34
C GLY A 122 -19.78 -3.32 -12.70
N ASN A 123 -19.82 -2.09 -12.19
CA ASN A 123 -18.83 -1.08 -12.53
C ASN A 123 -18.19 -0.46 -11.28
N VAL A 124 -16.87 -0.31 -11.28
CA VAL A 124 -16.15 0.54 -10.32
C VAL A 124 -15.42 1.63 -11.09
N GLU A 125 -15.78 2.89 -10.82
CA GLU A 125 -15.10 4.07 -11.35
C GLU A 125 -14.46 4.86 -10.22
N GLN A 126 -13.14 4.98 -10.24
CA GLN A 126 -12.37 5.82 -9.32
C GLN A 126 -11.70 6.94 -10.11
N TYR A 127 -12.17 8.16 -9.90
CA TYR A 127 -11.68 9.35 -10.60
C TYR A 127 -10.96 10.30 -9.65
N PHE A 128 -9.72 10.66 -9.97
CA PHE A 128 -8.88 11.56 -9.18
C PHE A 128 -8.62 12.85 -9.95
N ALA A 129 -9.22 13.95 -9.48
CA ALA A 129 -9.14 15.26 -10.13
C ALA A 129 -7.75 15.90 -10.02
N ASP A 130 -7.52 16.96 -10.81
CA ASP A 130 -6.24 17.66 -10.83
C ASP A 130 -5.93 18.30 -9.47
N GLY A 131 -4.73 18.01 -8.96
CA GLY A 131 -4.27 18.50 -7.66
C GLY A 131 -4.76 17.66 -6.47
N SER A 132 -5.53 16.61 -6.72
CA SER A 132 -5.98 15.70 -5.67
C SER A 132 -4.82 14.86 -5.10
N VAL A 133 -4.91 14.52 -3.82
CA VAL A 133 -3.85 13.76 -3.11
C VAL A 133 -4.45 12.64 -2.28
N GLN A 134 -4.00 11.42 -2.51
CA GLN A 134 -4.17 10.31 -1.59
C GLN A 134 -2.85 9.98 -0.92
N HIS A 135 -2.87 9.82 0.40
CA HIS A 135 -1.67 9.47 1.16
C HIS A 135 -1.97 8.49 2.28
N ALA A 136 -1.50 7.25 2.12
CA ALA A 136 -1.41 6.28 3.21
C ALA A 136 0.02 6.29 3.77
N LYS A 137 0.17 6.43 5.08
CA LYS A 137 1.49 6.65 5.70
C LYS A 137 1.58 5.98 7.07
N ASN A 138 2.53 5.07 7.23
CA ASN A 138 3.04 4.66 8.54
C ASN A 138 4.40 5.32 8.73
N ASN A 139 4.52 6.15 9.76
CA ASN A 139 5.70 6.96 9.94
C ASN A 139 6.15 7.02 11.39
N LEU A 140 7.46 6.84 11.57
CA LEU A 140 8.10 6.79 12.87
C LEU A 140 9.29 7.75 12.83
N VAL A 141 9.21 8.82 13.63
CA VAL A 141 10.23 9.88 13.71
C VAL A 141 10.79 9.93 15.12
N LEU A 142 12.11 9.83 15.23
CA LEU A 142 12.85 9.76 16.48
C LEU A 142 14.13 10.60 16.44
N PRO A 143 14.58 11.15 17.58
CA PRO A 143 15.82 11.91 17.67
C PRO A 143 17.07 11.04 17.76
N ASP A 144 16.94 9.78 18.19
CA ASP A 144 18.04 8.84 18.40
C ASP A 144 17.46 7.41 18.37
N LEU A 145 18.26 6.38 18.08
CA LEU A 145 17.82 4.99 18.03
C LEU A 145 17.72 4.37 19.43
N PRO A 146 16.57 3.75 19.81
CA PRO A 146 16.52 2.85 20.97
C PRO A 146 17.37 1.60 20.71
N GLY A 147 17.49 0.69 21.68
CA GLY A 147 18.16 -0.59 21.47
C GLY A 147 17.62 -1.36 20.25
N THR A 148 16.30 -1.37 20.05
CA THR A 148 15.66 -1.90 18.84
C THR A 148 14.44 -1.09 18.43
N LEU A 149 14.37 -0.74 17.15
CA LEU A 149 13.21 -0.16 16.50
C LEU A 149 12.64 -1.17 15.51
N ARG A 150 11.36 -1.48 15.65
CA ARG A 150 10.62 -2.34 14.70
C ARG A 150 9.43 -1.58 14.14
N GLN A 151 9.34 -1.49 12.82
CA GLN A 151 8.15 -1.03 12.12
C GLN A 151 7.66 -2.16 11.20
N THR A 152 6.47 -2.65 11.46
CA THR A 152 5.70 -3.46 10.53
C THR A 152 4.57 -2.59 10.00
N GLY A 153 4.56 -2.35 8.69
CA GLY A 153 3.63 -1.41 8.06
C GLY A 153 2.95 -2.01 6.84
N ALA A 154 1.62 -1.96 6.81
CA ALA A 154 0.82 -2.33 5.65
C ALA A 154 0.02 -1.12 5.17
N ASN A 155 0.10 -0.78 3.89
CA ASN A 155 -0.74 0.27 3.32
C ASN A 155 -1.35 -0.22 2.02
N THR A 156 -2.65 -0.05 1.86
CA THR A 156 -3.38 -0.39 0.64
C THR A 156 -4.27 0.78 0.23
N MET A 157 -4.11 1.24 -1.01
CA MET A 157 -4.96 2.29 -1.59
C MET A 157 -5.63 1.77 -2.85
N ASN A 158 -6.89 2.15 -3.06
CA ASN A 158 -7.68 1.82 -4.24
C ASN A 158 -7.82 0.31 -4.44
N LEU A 159 -8.46 -0.36 -3.47
CA LEU A 159 -8.76 -1.79 -3.53
C LEU A 159 -10.14 -2.02 -4.15
N VAL A 160 -10.22 -2.91 -5.11
CA VAL A 160 -11.46 -3.55 -5.55
C VAL A 160 -11.34 -5.03 -5.26
N TYR A 161 -12.26 -5.55 -4.45
CA TYR A 161 -12.29 -6.95 -4.07
C TYR A 161 -13.66 -7.55 -4.34
N SER A 162 -13.67 -8.70 -5.00
CA SER A 162 -14.83 -9.54 -5.20
C SER A 162 -14.41 -11.01 -5.15
N GLU A 163 -15.22 -11.87 -4.52
CA GLU A 163 -15.02 -13.33 -4.65
C GLU A 163 -15.64 -13.90 -5.94
N GLN A 164 -16.39 -13.07 -6.66
CA GLN A 164 -17.15 -13.40 -7.87
C GLN A 164 -16.58 -12.57 -9.04
N SER A 165 -17.33 -11.64 -9.59
CA SER A 165 -16.95 -10.92 -10.80
C SER A 165 -16.84 -9.40 -10.61
N VAL A 166 -16.00 -8.79 -11.44
CA VAL A 166 -15.96 -7.34 -11.69
C VAL A 166 -16.10 -7.11 -13.19
N ALA A 167 -17.21 -6.53 -13.65
CA ALA A 167 -17.40 -6.33 -15.10
C ALA A 167 -16.50 -5.20 -15.62
N LEU A 168 -16.42 -4.07 -14.92
CA LEU A 168 -15.53 -2.97 -15.27
C LEU A 168 -14.85 -2.39 -14.03
N SER A 169 -13.52 -2.26 -14.07
CA SER A 169 -12.76 -1.45 -13.13
C SER A 169 -11.99 -0.35 -13.87
N SER A 170 -12.38 0.89 -13.62
CA SER A 170 -11.78 2.09 -14.20
C SER A 170 -11.11 2.94 -13.13
N GLN A 171 -9.83 3.24 -13.30
CA GLN A 171 -9.06 4.11 -12.42
C GLN A 171 -8.40 5.22 -13.26
N ASN A 172 -8.77 6.47 -13.00
CA ASN A 172 -8.30 7.62 -13.77
C ASN A 172 -7.65 8.67 -12.86
N PHE A 173 -6.34 8.84 -13.04
CA PHE A 173 -5.55 9.86 -12.35
C PHE A 173 -5.19 10.97 -13.32
N THR A 174 -5.72 12.17 -13.10
CA THR A 174 -5.38 13.32 -13.96
C THR A 174 -3.97 13.84 -13.67
N LYS A 175 -3.47 14.75 -14.52
CA LYS A 175 -2.05 15.15 -14.61
C LYS A 175 -1.42 15.61 -13.30
N GLN A 176 -2.21 16.24 -12.42
CA GLN A 176 -1.71 16.76 -11.15
C GLN A 176 -2.15 15.94 -9.93
N ALA A 177 -2.88 14.85 -10.14
CA ALA A 177 -3.25 13.92 -9.07
C ALA A 177 -2.00 13.22 -8.54
N LYS A 178 -1.98 12.91 -7.23
CA LYS A 178 -0.89 12.17 -6.58
C LYS A 178 -1.41 11.09 -5.67
N GLN A 179 -0.87 9.89 -5.81
CA GLN A 179 -1.00 8.82 -4.82
C GLN A 179 0.34 8.54 -4.16
N LEU A 180 0.36 8.59 -2.83
CA LEU A 180 1.53 8.37 -1.99
C LEU A 180 1.23 7.23 -1.03
N ILE A 181 2.09 6.21 -1.00
CA ILE A 181 1.93 5.06 -0.10
C ILE A 181 3.27 4.80 0.58
N ASP A 182 3.37 5.18 1.86
CA ASP A 182 4.64 5.30 2.57
C ASP A 182 4.70 4.45 3.84
N ASN A 183 5.72 3.61 3.93
CA ASN A 183 6.27 3.15 5.20
C ASN A 183 7.60 3.88 5.43
N ARG A 184 7.70 4.67 6.50
CA ARG A 184 8.86 5.52 6.73
C ARG A 184 9.37 5.48 8.16
N VAL A 185 10.68 5.31 8.30
CA VAL A 185 11.41 5.54 9.55
C VAL A 185 12.36 6.71 9.33
N VAL A 186 12.37 7.67 10.26
CA VAL A 186 13.26 8.83 10.23
C VAL A 186 13.99 8.97 11.56
N VAL A 187 15.31 8.78 11.53
CA VAL A 187 16.20 9.07 12.67
C VAL A 187 16.82 10.44 12.46
N THR A 188 16.54 11.36 13.37
CA THR A 188 16.79 12.81 13.17
C THR A 188 18.03 13.35 13.87
N GLY A 189 18.60 12.63 14.85
CA GLY A 189 19.82 13.04 15.55
C GLY A 189 20.99 12.09 15.36
N ALA A 190 22.14 12.48 15.93
CA ALA A 190 23.45 11.90 15.66
C ALA A 190 23.86 10.76 16.62
N GLY A 191 22.91 10.22 17.39
CA GLY A 191 23.16 9.19 18.39
C GLY A 191 22.74 7.79 17.93
N GLY A 192 23.09 6.79 18.75
CA GLY A 192 22.46 5.47 18.73
C GLY A 192 23.33 4.35 18.17
N GLU A 193 23.15 3.12 18.67
CA GLU A 193 23.77 1.91 18.09
C GLU A 193 22.73 0.80 17.93
N GLY A 194 21.45 1.19 17.95
CA GLY A 194 20.32 0.28 17.88
C GLY A 194 20.16 -0.41 16.52
N ALA A 195 19.33 -1.43 16.52
CA ALA A 195 18.88 -2.10 15.31
C ALA A 195 17.58 -1.47 14.78
N ILE A 196 17.50 -1.28 13.46
CA ILE A 196 16.25 -0.96 12.75
C ILE A 196 15.80 -2.23 12.03
N VAL A 197 14.56 -2.64 12.29
CA VAL A 197 13.87 -3.69 11.53
C VAL A 197 12.62 -3.05 10.92
N GLN A 198 12.59 -2.93 9.59
CA GLN A 198 11.43 -2.41 8.87
C GLN A 198 10.87 -3.50 7.96
N GLU A 199 9.62 -3.86 8.18
CA GLU A 199 8.84 -4.79 7.36
C GLU A 199 7.68 -4.00 6.76
N GLY A 200 7.70 -3.79 5.43
CA GLY A 200 6.74 -2.90 4.78
C GLY A 200 6.07 -3.54 3.58
N THR A 201 4.75 -3.59 3.57
CA THR A 201 3.94 -3.92 2.38
C THR A 201 3.14 -2.69 1.96
N ASN A 202 3.36 -2.21 0.75
CA ASN A 202 2.62 -1.09 0.19
C ASN A 202 2.01 -1.47 -1.15
N LEU A 203 0.69 -1.28 -1.27
CA LEU A 203 -0.12 -1.75 -2.39
C LEU A 203 -0.97 -0.59 -2.92
N GLY A 204 -0.78 -0.23 -4.18
CA GLY A 204 -1.65 0.72 -4.89
C GLY A 204 -2.49 0.01 -5.93
N ASN A 205 -3.70 0.53 -6.18
CA ASN A 205 -4.55 0.16 -7.31
C ASN A 205 -4.67 -1.36 -7.48
N ILE A 206 -5.37 -1.98 -6.55
CA ILE A 206 -5.47 -3.43 -6.38
C ILE A 206 -6.83 -3.88 -6.89
N ILE A 207 -6.86 -4.90 -7.76
CA ILE A 207 -8.08 -5.59 -8.15
C ILE A 207 -7.90 -7.07 -7.83
N VAL A 208 -8.80 -7.63 -7.05
CA VAL A 208 -8.86 -9.07 -6.79
C VAL A 208 -10.29 -9.51 -7.08
N ALA A 209 -10.44 -10.40 -8.05
CA ALA A 209 -11.73 -10.98 -8.43
C ALA A 209 -11.55 -12.43 -8.88
N ARG A 210 -12.62 -13.21 -9.02
CA ARG A 210 -12.54 -14.46 -9.79
C ARG A 210 -12.43 -14.14 -11.28
N ASP A 211 -13.37 -13.33 -11.76
CA ASP A 211 -13.45 -12.88 -13.14
C ASP A 211 -13.41 -11.36 -13.22
N VAL A 212 -12.62 -10.83 -14.14
CA VAL A 212 -12.62 -9.40 -14.49
C VAL A 212 -12.85 -9.26 -15.99
N ASP A 213 -13.96 -8.63 -16.42
CA ASP A 213 -14.20 -8.50 -17.86
C ASP A 213 -13.31 -7.40 -18.46
N GLU A 214 -13.29 -6.21 -17.86
CA GLU A 214 -12.52 -5.08 -18.35
C GLU A 214 -11.82 -4.29 -17.23
N VAL A 215 -10.55 -3.96 -17.47
CA VAL A 215 -9.78 -3.03 -16.64
C VAL A 215 -9.22 -1.90 -17.50
N VAL A 216 -9.51 -0.66 -17.10
CA VAL A 216 -8.98 0.54 -17.73
C VAL A 216 -8.27 1.38 -16.68
N ARG A 217 -6.97 1.60 -16.89
CA ARG A 217 -6.16 2.48 -16.04
C ARG A 217 -5.53 3.58 -16.88
N ASP A 218 -5.85 4.83 -16.54
CA ASP A 218 -5.24 6.02 -17.16
C ASP A 218 -4.52 6.84 -16.09
N PHE A 219 -3.19 6.82 -16.16
CA PHE A 219 -2.31 7.51 -15.22
C PHE A 219 -1.63 8.68 -15.91
N SER A 220 -2.25 9.85 -15.76
CA SER A 220 -1.60 11.12 -16.09
C SER A 220 -0.88 11.74 -14.89
N GLY A 221 -1.26 11.39 -13.66
CA GLY A 221 -0.66 11.88 -12.41
C GLY A 221 0.39 10.94 -11.79
N ASP A 222 0.97 11.36 -10.67
CA ASP A 222 2.07 10.63 -10.01
C ASP A 222 1.56 9.53 -9.09
N GLN A 223 2.22 8.39 -9.14
CA GLN A 223 2.07 7.31 -8.16
C GLN A 223 3.43 6.98 -7.56
N ILE A 224 3.56 7.15 -6.25
CA ILE A 224 4.83 6.96 -5.55
C ILE A 224 4.61 6.07 -4.35
N ILE A 225 5.31 4.95 -4.32
CA ILE A 225 5.26 3.97 -3.25
C ILE A 225 6.64 3.83 -2.62
N ASN A 226 6.73 4.05 -1.32
CA ASN A 226 7.99 4.09 -0.61
C ASN A 226 7.97 3.18 0.62
N ASN A 227 9.06 2.45 0.78
CA ASN A 227 9.46 1.85 2.03
C ASN A 227 10.88 2.33 2.33
N VAL A 228 11.00 3.29 3.24
CA VAL A 228 12.22 4.10 3.37
C VAL A 228 12.66 4.27 4.81
N VAL A 229 13.95 3.99 5.05
CA VAL A 229 14.66 4.43 6.25
C VAL A 229 15.51 5.65 5.89
N THR A 230 15.27 6.76 6.58
CA THR A 230 16.06 7.99 6.44
C THR A 230 16.85 8.25 7.72
N LEU A 231 18.16 8.37 7.60
CA LEU A 231 19.06 8.71 8.70
C LEU A 231 19.57 10.14 8.47
N LYS A 232 19.59 10.99 9.50
CA LYS A 232 20.25 12.30 9.40
C LYS A 232 21.77 12.18 9.57
N ASP A 233 22.48 13.19 9.12
CA ASP A 233 23.93 13.26 9.24
C ASP A 233 24.38 13.03 10.70
N GLY A 234 25.44 12.23 10.85
CA GLY A 234 25.94 11.81 12.15
C GLY A 234 25.15 10.71 12.85
N ALA A 235 23.98 10.28 12.37
CA ALA A 235 23.25 9.15 12.94
C ALA A 235 24.13 7.90 12.91
N ARG A 236 24.12 7.14 14.02
CA ARG A 236 24.83 5.87 14.14
C ARG A 236 23.80 4.75 14.27
N TRP A 237 24.14 3.56 13.78
CA TRP A 237 23.25 2.40 13.80
C TRP A 237 24.07 1.12 13.97
N GLY A 238 23.51 0.16 14.70
CA GLY A 238 24.11 -1.17 14.82
C GLY A 238 23.85 -1.97 13.54
N SER A 239 22.58 -2.11 13.16
CA SER A 239 22.15 -2.84 11.96
C SER A 239 20.83 -2.32 11.41
N ILE A 240 20.62 -2.49 10.10
CA ILE A 240 19.35 -2.19 9.44
C ILE A 240 18.93 -3.42 8.65
N SER A 241 17.79 -3.99 9.00
CA SER A 241 17.11 -5.03 8.23
C SER A 241 15.84 -4.43 7.64
N GLN A 242 15.78 -4.33 6.32
CA GLN A 242 14.58 -3.87 5.62
C GLN A 242 14.05 -5.03 4.77
N ASN A 243 12.82 -5.45 5.07
CA ASN A 243 12.06 -6.35 4.24
C ASN A 243 10.86 -5.59 3.69
N GLY A 244 10.57 -5.70 2.39
CA GLY A 244 9.36 -5.08 1.91
C GLY A 244 8.96 -5.38 0.48
N THR A 245 7.65 -5.27 0.26
CA THR A 245 7.01 -5.46 -1.02
C THR A 245 6.23 -4.20 -1.37
N ASN A 246 6.60 -3.57 -2.47
CA ASN A 246 5.88 -2.43 -3.03
C ASN A 246 5.29 -2.86 -4.37
N ILE A 247 3.97 -2.74 -4.52
CA ILE A 247 3.26 -3.01 -5.78
C ILE A 247 2.42 -1.79 -6.11
N ALA A 248 2.71 -1.14 -7.25
CA ALA A 248 1.99 0.06 -7.66
C ALA A 248 0.62 -0.26 -8.26
N ASN A 249 0.53 -1.36 -9.00
CA ASN A 249 -0.71 -1.81 -9.60
C ASN A 249 -0.73 -3.34 -9.58
N TYR A 250 -1.79 -3.91 -9.01
CA TYR A 250 -1.95 -5.34 -8.88
C TYR A 250 -3.29 -5.78 -9.43
N ILE A 251 -3.30 -6.91 -10.13
CA ILE A 251 -4.52 -7.61 -10.52
C ILE A 251 -4.32 -9.09 -10.22
N GLU A 252 -5.25 -9.68 -9.48
CA GLU A 252 -5.32 -11.11 -9.27
C GLU A 252 -6.69 -11.61 -9.70
N ALA A 253 -6.72 -12.51 -10.67
CA ALA A 253 -7.96 -13.11 -11.16
C ALA A 253 -7.72 -14.49 -11.77
N GLU A 254 -8.76 -15.31 -11.86
CA GLU A 254 -8.75 -16.51 -12.70
C GLU A 254 -8.84 -16.11 -14.18
N ASN A 255 -9.65 -15.09 -14.47
CA ASN A 255 -9.86 -14.59 -15.82
C ASN A 255 -9.79 -13.07 -15.91
N ILE A 256 -9.15 -12.56 -16.96
CA ILE A 256 -9.15 -11.14 -17.33
C ILE A 256 -9.50 -11.05 -18.82
N GLY A 257 -10.65 -10.44 -19.16
CA GLY A 257 -11.08 -10.29 -20.54
C GLY A 257 -10.20 -9.31 -21.31
N TYR A 258 -10.14 -8.07 -20.84
CA TYR A 258 -9.35 -7.00 -21.45
C TYR A 258 -8.68 -6.11 -20.38
N LEU A 259 -7.39 -5.85 -20.55
CA LEU A 259 -6.64 -4.90 -19.72
C LEU A 259 -5.98 -3.84 -20.60
N LYS A 260 -6.33 -2.58 -20.35
CA LYS A 260 -5.62 -1.43 -20.89
C LYS A 260 -5.08 -0.57 -19.77
N GLN A 261 -3.78 -0.36 -19.80
CA GLN A 261 -3.10 0.62 -18.94
C GLN A 261 -2.24 1.56 -19.77
N THR A 262 -2.51 2.86 -19.61
CA THR A 262 -1.76 3.93 -20.25
C THR A 262 -1.24 4.89 -19.20
N SER A 263 0.02 5.29 -19.29
CA SER A 263 0.48 6.53 -18.66
C SER A 263 1.05 7.46 -19.71
N SER A 264 0.69 8.74 -19.60
CA SER A 264 1.01 9.73 -20.64
C SER A 264 1.88 10.89 -20.15
N ASN A 265 2.02 11.09 -18.83
CA ASN A 265 2.78 12.21 -18.25
C ASN A 265 3.19 12.00 -16.78
N GLY A 266 2.61 11.02 -16.08
CA GLY A 266 2.82 10.81 -14.65
C GLY A 266 3.88 9.75 -14.37
N GLU A 267 4.63 9.93 -13.28
CA GLU A 267 5.65 8.99 -12.87
C GLU A 267 5.05 7.90 -11.96
N GLN A 268 5.39 6.64 -12.26
CA GLN A 268 5.12 5.53 -11.36
C GLN A 268 6.44 5.07 -10.75
N ILE A 269 6.60 5.29 -9.45
CA ILE A 269 7.85 5.03 -8.73
C ILE A 269 7.61 4.11 -7.55
N VAL A 270 8.35 3.00 -7.51
CA VAL A 270 8.39 2.08 -6.35
C VAL A 270 9.80 2.02 -5.76
N ASN A 271 9.93 2.32 -4.47
CA ASN A 271 11.22 2.48 -3.80
C ASN A 271 11.31 1.66 -2.50
N ASN A 272 12.35 0.84 -2.38
CA ASN A 272 12.83 0.32 -1.10
C ASN A 272 14.25 0.87 -0.87
N LYS A 273 14.43 1.81 0.07
CA LYS A 273 15.76 2.41 0.26
C LYS A 273 16.13 2.76 1.69
N VAL A 274 17.43 2.68 1.95
CA VAL A 274 18.07 3.27 3.13
C VAL A 274 18.94 4.43 2.66
N GLN A 275 18.68 5.63 3.20
CA GLN A 275 19.34 6.86 2.76
C GLN A 275 19.83 7.68 3.96
N VAL A 276 20.95 8.37 3.78
CA VAL A 276 21.49 9.34 4.75
C VAL A 276 21.31 10.75 4.20
N VAL A 277 20.84 11.67 5.02
CA VAL A 277 20.82 13.10 4.68
C VAL A 277 22.12 13.71 5.18
N THR A 278 23.02 14.06 4.27
CA THR A 278 24.27 14.78 4.55
C THR A 278 24.10 16.29 4.26
N LEU A 279 25.12 17.09 4.59
CA LEU A 279 25.17 18.51 4.20
C LEU A 279 25.14 18.72 2.67
N GLU A 280 25.58 17.73 1.90
CA GLU A 280 25.57 17.76 0.43
C GLU A 280 24.23 17.30 -0.18
N GLY A 281 23.32 16.79 0.65
CA GLY A 281 21.98 16.38 0.26
C GLY A 281 21.65 14.94 0.67
N LEU A 282 20.70 14.33 -0.03
CA LEU A 282 20.38 12.92 0.16
C LEU A 282 21.49 12.09 -0.48
N THR A 283 22.19 11.32 0.34
CA THR A 283 23.24 10.40 -0.09
C THR A 283 22.78 8.98 0.14
N GLU A 284 22.87 8.21 -0.93
CA GLU A 284 22.67 6.77 -0.93
C GLU A 284 23.81 6.09 -0.17
N ILE A 285 23.49 5.16 0.73
CA ILE A 285 24.51 4.41 1.48
C ILE A 285 24.42 2.92 1.23
N THR A 286 25.58 2.27 1.20
CA THR A 286 25.74 0.82 1.17
C THR A 286 26.71 0.46 2.28
N SER A 287 26.28 -0.31 3.27
CA SER A 287 27.09 -0.68 4.46
C SER A 287 26.87 -2.15 4.82
N PRO A 288 27.89 -2.92 5.25
CA PRO A 288 27.74 -4.35 5.52
C PRO A 288 26.73 -4.68 6.62
N ASN A 289 26.34 -3.70 7.45
CA ASN A 289 25.31 -3.83 8.46
C ASN A 289 23.89 -3.48 7.96
N ILE A 290 23.70 -3.31 6.65
CA ILE A 290 22.40 -3.08 6.01
C ILE A 290 22.06 -4.29 5.15
N THR A 291 20.99 -4.98 5.49
CA THR A 291 20.44 -6.09 4.72
C THR A 291 19.06 -5.69 4.21
N GLN A 292 18.84 -5.81 2.90
CA GLN A 292 17.56 -5.52 2.27
C GLN A 292 17.04 -6.74 1.50
N ASN A 293 15.83 -7.19 1.84
CA ASN A 293 15.07 -8.13 1.03
C ASN A 293 13.86 -7.39 0.47
N SER A 294 13.87 -7.03 -0.81
CA SER A 294 12.91 -6.08 -1.34
C SER A 294 12.38 -6.47 -2.71
N ASN A 295 11.07 -6.43 -2.84
CA ASN A 295 10.38 -6.67 -4.09
C ASN A 295 9.62 -5.42 -4.51
N ASN A 296 9.98 -4.90 -5.67
CA ASN A 296 9.33 -3.77 -6.30
C ASN A 296 8.64 -4.23 -7.59
N PHE A 297 7.35 -3.96 -7.69
CA PHE A 297 6.57 -4.21 -8.88
C PHE A 297 5.78 -2.95 -9.25
N VAL A 298 5.85 -2.49 -10.49
CA VAL A 298 4.96 -1.41 -10.92
C VAL A 298 3.63 -1.96 -11.38
N ASN A 299 3.66 -2.98 -12.24
CA ASN A 299 2.48 -3.72 -12.64
C ASN A 299 2.72 -5.21 -12.38
N MET A 300 1.78 -5.83 -11.67
CA MET A 300 1.79 -7.27 -11.44
C MET A 300 0.39 -7.83 -11.72
N ILE A 301 0.34 -8.80 -12.61
CA ILE A 301 -0.86 -9.57 -12.93
C ILE A 301 -0.61 -11.00 -12.48
N VAL A 302 -1.52 -11.53 -11.68
CA VAL A 302 -1.52 -12.94 -11.26
C VAL A 302 -2.77 -13.58 -11.83
N LEU A 303 -2.57 -14.50 -12.76
CA LEU A 303 -3.61 -15.36 -13.30
C LEU A 303 -3.62 -16.65 -12.51
N LYS A 304 -4.69 -16.90 -11.76
CA LYS A 304 -4.88 -18.14 -11.01
C LYS A 304 -5.34 -19.26 -11.93
N ALA A 305 -5.04 -20.49 -11.53
CA ALA A 305 -5.63 -21.65 -12.18
C ALA A 305 -7.17 -21.50 -12.10
N PRO A 306 -7.88 -21.59 -13.24
CA PRO A 306 -9.33 -21.54 -13.22
C PRO A 306 -9.88 -22.71 -12.40
N ALA A 307 -11.03 -22.51 -11.76
CA ALA A 307 -11.80 -23.64 -11.25
C ALA A 307 -12.04 -24.68 -12.38
N ASP A 308 -12.28 -25.96 -12.04
CA ASP A 308 -12.47 -27.09 -12.97
C ASP A 308 -13.77 -26.97 -13.83
N ASP A 309 -14.08 -25.78 -14.35
CA ASP A 309 -15.26 -25.46 -15.15
C ASP A 309 -15.01 -25.53 -16.67
N GLY A 310 -13.77 -25.78 -17.09
CA GLY A 310 -13.38 -25.97 -18.49
C GLY A 310 -13.27 -24.68 -19.30
N SER A 311 -13.23 -23.50 -18.67
CA SER A 311 -13.04 -22.24 -19.38
C SER A 311 -11.57 -22.03 -19.80
N THR A 312 -11.30 -22.11 -21.11
CA THR A 312 -10.05 -21.56 -21.70
C THR A 312 -10.29 -20.12 -22.12
N LYS A 313 -9.53 -19.18 -21.59
CA LYS A 313 -9.65 -17.77 -21.97
C LYS A 313 -8.29 -17.15 -22.32
N ILE A 314 -8.34 -16.20 -23.25
CA ILE A 314 -7.21 -15.44 -23.77
C ILE A 314 -7.16 -14.14 -22.97
N VAL A 315 -6.00 -13.83 -22.42
CA VAL A 315 -5.75 -12.56 -21.71
C VAL A 315 -5.10 -11.59 -22.70
N ASP A 316 -5.82 -10.53 -23.07
CA ASP A 316 -5.29 -9.45 -23.90
C ASP A 316 -4.85 -8.28 -23.00
N VAL A 317 -3.54 -8.04 -22.97
CA VAL A 317 -2.89 -7.08 -22.06
C VAL A 317 -2.13 -6.05 -22.88
N LEU A 318 -2.60 -4.81 -22.82
CA LEU A 318 -1.89 -3.65 -23.35
C LEU A 318 -1.42 -2.77 -22.19
N GLN A 319 -0.10 -2.71 -22.00
CA GLN A 319 0.55 -1.83 -21.03
C GLN A 319 1.66 -1.03 -21.72
N ALA A 320 1.60 0.30 -21.61
CA ALA A 320 2.62 1.19 -22.14
C ALA A 320 2.84 2.39 -21.20
N THR A 321 4.06 2.53 -20.68
CA THR A 321 4.60 3.76 -20.06
C THR A 321 6.07 3.56 -19.61
N ASP A 322 6.66 4.63 -19.07
CA ASP A 322 7.93 4.67 -18.38
C ASP A 322 7.74 4.45 -16.86
N TYR A 323 8.54 3.55 -16.29
CA TYR A 323 8.44 3.13 -14.89
C TYR A 323 9.74 3.38 -14.14
N GLY A 324 9.67 4.13 -13.04
CA GLY A 324 10.79 4.30 -12.11
C GLY A 324 10.81 3.19 -11.06
N GLN A 325 11.93 2.52 -10.88
CA GLN A 325 12.08 1.51 -9.82
C GLN A 325 13.45 1.61 -9.20
N THR A 326 13.51 1.61 -7.86
CA THR A 326 14.80 1.70 -7.15
C THR A 326 14.81 0.84 -5.89
N VAL A 327 15.91 0.13 -5.68
CA VAL A 327 16.28 -0.51 -4.42
C VAL A 327 17.72 -0.15 -4.11
N GLN A 328 17.98 0.30 -2.89
CA GLN A 328 19.26 0.91 -2.55
C GLN A 328 19.60 0.75 -1.07
N GLY A 329 20.86 0.34 -0.81
CA GLY A 329 21.35 -0.03 0.52
C GLY A 329 21.51 -1.54 0.75
N ALA A 330 21.23 -2.37 -0.26
CA ALA A 330 21.33 -3.81 -0.15
C ALA A 330 22.79 -4.27 -0.13
N ASN A 331 23.27 -4.75 1.02
CA ASN A 331 24.38 -5.70 1.06
C ASN A 331 23.85 -7.10 1.39
N ALA A 332 24.11 -8.05 0.49
CA ALA A 332 23.84 -9.47 0.68
C ALA A 332 22.36 -9.93 0.77
N GLY A 333 21.38 -9.11 0.42
CA GLY A 333 19.96 -9.51 0.41
C GLY A 333 19.36 -9.76 -1.00
N THR A 334 18.23 -10.46 -1.06
CA THR A 334 17.52 -10.76 -2.32
C THR A 334 16.70 -9.56 -2.75
N VAL A 335 16.89 -9.10 -3.99
CA VAL A 335 16.18 -7.93 -4.52
C VAL A 335 15.54 -8.28 -5.86
N SER A 336 14.28 -7.91 -6.03
CA SER A 336 13.54 -7.98 -7.28
C SER A 336 12.98 -6.61 -7.65
N GLN A 337 13.17 -6.20 -8.90
CA GLN A 337 12.57 -5.01 -9.48
C GLN A 337 11.98 -5.39 -10.83
N THR A 338 10.67 -5.28 -10.96
CA THR A 338 9.96 -5.68 -12.18
C THR A 338 8.96 -4.61 -12.59
N GLY A 339 9.12 -4.07 -13.81
CA GLY A 339 8.21 -3.05 -14.34
C GLY A 339 6.83 -3.63 -14.58
N ASN A 340 6.75 -4.61 -15.50
CA ASN A 340 5.56 -5.40 -15.74
C ASN A 340 5.84 -6.87 -15.44
N ALA A 341 5.00 -7.50 -14.63
CA ALA A 341 5.04 -8.92 -14.33
C ALA A 341 3.70 -9.56 -14.67
N VAL A 342 3.73 -10.72 -15.31
CA VAL A 342 2.59 -11.63 -15.44
C VAL A 342 3.00 -12.97 -14.87
N VAL A 343 2.27 -13.45 -13.86
CA VAL A 343 2.43 -14.76 -13.24
C VAL A 343 1.20 -15.57 -13.60
N ILE A 344 1.41 -16.78 -14.12
CA ILE A 344 0.32 -17.69 -14.48
C ILE A 344 0.50 -18.94 -13.62
N ASP A 345 -0.43 -19.14 -12.68
CA ASP A 345 -0.58 -20.38 -11.95
C ASP A 345 -1.44 -21.34 -12.76
N ARG A 346 -1.01 -22.60 -12.87
CA ARG A 346 -1.67 -23.62 -13.69
C ARG A 346 -1.74 -24.94 -12.95
#